data_AF-A5KSN1-F1
#
_entry.id   AF-A5KSN1-F1
#
_cell.length_a   1.000
_cell.length_b   1.000
_cell.length_c   1.000
_cell.angle_alpha   90.00
_cell.angle_beta   90.00
_cell.angle_gamma   90.00
#
_symmetry.space_group_name_H-M   'P 1'
#
loop_
_entity.id
_entity.type
_entity.pdbx_description
1 polymer ?
#
loop_
_entity_poly.entity_id
_entity_poly.type
_entity_poly.pdbx_seq_one_letter_code
_entity_poly.pdbx_strand_id
1 'polypeptide(L)'
;MASIDILIIESEDFYTLRLPHDSHIIKLLQRIRDESHRFAVSYHSNLKRTGATKSILDEIPGIGPATRKKLVTAFGSVRGVKTAAPEQLAAVLGEKKAKLVTAWLHNS
;
A
#
# COMPACT_ATOMS: atom_id res chain seq x y z
N MET A 1 -30.16 32.37 -11.81
CA MET A 1 -30.16 30.97 -12.29
C MET A 1 -28.98 30.85 -13.24
N ALA A 2 -27.87 30.26 -12.80
CA ALA A 2 -26.65 30.23 -13.61
C ALA A 2 -26.90 29.32 -14.83
N SER A 3 -26.90 29.91 -16.04
CA SER A 3 -26.93 29.17 -17.28
C SER A 3 -25.71 28.26 -17.33
N ILE A 4 -25.97 26.96 -17.42
CA ILE A 4 -24.92 25.98 -17.65
C ILE A 4 -24.62 26.04 -19.15
N ASP A 5 -23.61 26.81 -19.54
CA ASP A 5 -23.09 26.81 -20.91
C ASP A 5 -22.26 25.53 -21.10
N ILE A 6 -22.94 24.43 -21.43
CA ILE A 6 -22.31 23.21 -21.91
C ILE A 6 -21.94 23.43 -23.37
N LEU A 7 -20.64 23.41 -23.66
CA LEU A 7 -20.17 23.38 -25.04
C LEU A 7 -20.01 21.91 -25.46
N ILE A 8 -20.78 21.51 -26.47
CA ILE A 8 -20.74 20.17 -27.07
C ILE A 8 -19.90 20.24 -28.34
N ILE A 9 -18.89 19.38 -28.43
CA ILE A 9 -18.10 19.17 -29.65
C ILE A 9 -18.41 17.77 -30.14
N GLU A 10 -19.04 17.66 -31.30
CA GLU A 10 -19.36 16.40 -31.96
C GLU A 10 -18.15 15.91 -32.77
N SER A 11 -17.79 14.64 -32.61
CA SER A 11 -16.88 13.89 -33.48
C SER A 11 -17.64 12.72 -34.12
N GLU A 12 -17.03 12.03 -35.09
CA GLU A 12 -17.67 10.87 -35.76
C GLU A 12 -18.05 9.74 -34.78
N ASP A 13 -17.34 9.62 -33.66
CA ASP A 13 -17.50 8.52 -32.70
C ASP A 13 -18.07 8.95 -31.34
N PHE A 14 -17.92 10.23 -30.95
CA PHE A 14 -18.30 10.68 -29.61
C PHE A 14 -18.62 12.17 -29.50
N TYR A 15 -19.42 12.51 -28.50
CA TYR A 15 -19.65 13.88 -28.07
C TYR A 15 -18.73 14.25 -26.91
N THR A 16 -17.98 15.34 -27.07
CA THR A 16 -17.19 15.93 -25.98
C THR A 16 -18.00 17.03 -25.32
N LEU A 17 -18.25 16.90 -24.01
CA LEU A 17 -18.93 17.91 -23.21
C LEU A 17 -17.93 18.72 -22.40
N ARG A 18 -17.84 20.02 -22.65
CA ARG A 18 -17.07 20.94 -21.81
C ARG A 18 -17.99 21.51 -20.73
N LEU A 19 -17.71 21.11 -19.49
CA LEU A 19 -18.47 21.53 -18.33
C LEU A 19 -17.77 22.71 -17.60
N PRO A 20 -18.52 23.62 -16.97
CA PRO A 20 -17.94 24.64 -16.09
C PRO A 20 -17.23 24.02 -14.89
N HIS A 21 -16.03 24.52 -14.57
CA HIS A 21 -15.14 23.99 -13.52
C HIS A 21 -15.76 23.98 -12.12
N ASP A 22 -16.69 24.90 -11.84
CA ASP A 22 -17.36 25.08 -10.56
C ASP A 22 -18.62 24.19 -10.41
N SER A 23 -19.06 23.56 -11.51
CA SER A 23 -20.28 22.75 -11.53
C SER A 23 -20.21 21.55 -10.59
N HIS A 24 -21.36 21.22 -9.99
CA HIS A 24 -21.50 20.04 -9.12
C HIS A 24 -21.23 18.73 -9.86
N ILE A 25 -21.48 18.70 -11.17
CA ILE A 25 -21.26 17.53 -12.03
C ILE A 25 -19.76 17.21 -12.13
N ILE A 26 -18.90 18.21 -12.39
CA ILE A 26 -17.45 18.00 -12.42
C ILE A 26 -16.94 17.47 -11.08
N LYS A 27 -17.41 18.05 -9.97
CA LYS A 27 -17.01 17.60 -8.63
C LYS A 27 -17.39 16.15 -8.36
N LEU A 28 -18.56 15.71 -8.85
CA LEU A 28 -18.98 14.31 -8.76
C LEU A 28 -18.08 13.38 -9.58
N LEU A 29 -17.81 13.72 -10.85
CA LEU A 29 -16.95 12.93 -11.73
C LEU A 29 -15.51 12.86 -11.20
N GLN A 30 -15.00 13.95 -10.63
CA GLN A 30 -13.70 13.98 -9.95
C GLN A 30 -13.67 13.00 -8.78
N ARG A 31 -14.69 12.99 -7.91
CA ARG A 31 -14.75 12.03 -6.79
C ARG A 31 -14.77 10.58 -7.25
N ILE A 32 -15.52 10.26 -8.30
CA ILE A 32 -15.56 8.90 -8.87
C ILE A 32 -14.19 8.49 -9.40
N ARG A 33 -13.51 9.39 -10.12
CA ARG A 33 -12.16 9.18 -10.63
C ARG A 33 -11.16 8.98 -9.49
N ASP A 34 -11.20 9.84 -8.49
CA ASP A 34 -10.28 9.80 -7.36
C ASP A 34 -10.48 8.51 -6.55
N GLU A 35 -11.71 8.04 -6.40
CA GLU A 35 -12.02 6.77 -5.74
C GLU A 35 -11.53 5.58 -6.56
N SER A 36 -11.71 5.60 -7.88
CA SER A 36 -11.19 4.56 -8.78
C SER A 36 -9.67 4.49 -8.73
N HIS A 37 -8.99 5.64 -8.73
CA HIS A 37 -7.54 5.72 -8.60
C HIS A 37 -7.07 5.22 -7.23
N ARG A 38 -7.72 5.67 -6.15
CA ARG A 38 -7.46 5.22 -4.78
C ARG A 38 -7.58 3.71 -4.67
N PHE A 39 -8.65 3.13 -5.22
CA PHE A 39 -8.90 1.70 -5.20
C PHE A 39 -7.80 0.93 -5.96
N ALA A 40 -7.47 1.35 -7.19
CA ALA A 40 -6.42 0.70 -7.99
C ALA A 40 -5.06 0.71 -7.27
N VAL A 41 -4.65 1.85 -6.71
CA VAL A 41 -3.40 1.99 -5.96
C VAL A 41 -3.40 1.11 -4.71
N SER A 42 -4.50 1.14 -3.94
CA SER A 42 -4.65 0.32 -2.73
C SER A 42 -4.63 -1.17 -3.04
N TYR A 43 -5.34 -1.59 -4.10
CA TYR A 43 -5.38 -2.98 -4.54
C TYR A 43 -3.99 -3.49 -4.95
N HIS A 44 -3.26 -2.76 -5.79
CA HIS A 44 -1.89 -3.16 -6.16
C HIS A 44 -0.93 -3.14 -4.97
N SER A 45 -1.09 -2.21 -4.04
CA SER A 45 -0.29 -2.17 -2.80
C SER A 45 -0.58 -3.39 -1.91
N ASN A 46 -1.86 -3.76 -1.78
CA ASN A 46 -2.27 -4.96 -1.04
C ASN A 46 -1.80 -6.24 -1.74
N LEU A 47 -1.96 -6.32 -3.07
CA LEU A 47 -1.51 -7.46 -3.87
C LEU A 47 0.01 -7.64 -3.80
N LYS A 48 0.80 -6.55 -3.81
CA LYS A 48 2.25 -6.63 -3.55
C LYS A 48 2.56 -7.11 -2.13
N ARG A 49 1.80 -6.65 -1.12
CA ARG A 49 1.96 -7.08 0.27
C ARG A 49 1.60 -8.56 0.47
N THR A 50 0.61 -9.07 -0.26
CA THR A 50 0.09 -10.44 -0.12
C THR A 50 0.76 -11.45 -1.06
N GLY A 51 1.09 -11.04 -2.29
CA GLY A 51 1.76 -11.84 -3.32
C GLY A 51 3.28 -11.95 -3.16
N ALA A 52 3.88 -11.21 -2.22
CA ALA A 52 5.24 -11.48 -1.72
C ALA A 52 5.24 -12.75 -0.84
N THR A 53 4.83 -13.89 -1.40
CA THR A 53 4.61 -15.18 -0.70
C THR A 53 5.91 -15.98 -0.52
N LYS A 54 6.99 -15.28 -0.20
CA LYS A 54 8.13 -15.81 0.54
C LYS A 54 8.77 -14.61 1.22
N SER A 55 8.43 -14.40 2.49
CA SER A 55 9.07 -13.33 3.25
C SER A 55 10.52 -13.71 3.41
N ILE A 56 11.44 -12.74 3.33
CA ILE A 56 12.83 -12.98 3.73
C ILE A 56 12.92 -13.51 5.18
N LEU A 57 11.90 -13.21 6.01
CA LEU A 57 11.77 -13.74 7.36
C LEU A 57 11.40 -15.22 7.41
N ASP A 58 10.87 -15.79 6.32
CA ASP A 58 10.58 -17.23 6.19
C ASP A 58 11.83 -18.04 5.83
N GLU A 59 12.87 -17.38 5.32
CA GLU A 59 14.13 -18.03 4.98
C GLU A 59 15.06 -18.14 6.19
N ILE A 60 14.71 -17.46 7.29
CA ILE A 60 15.47 -17.50 8.54
C ILE A 60 15.18 -18.81 9.29
N PRO A 61 16.16 -19.72 9.44
CA PRO A 61 15.95 -20.97 10.16
C PRO A 61 15.53 -20.71 11.61
N GLY A 62 14.47 -21.39 12.07
CA GLY A 62 13.90 -21.21 13.41
C GLY A 62 12.89 -20.05 13.55
N ILE A 63 12.61 -19.32 12.47
CA ILE A 63 11.54 -18.31 12.42
C ILE A 63 10.33 -18.87 11.68
N GLY A 64 9.33 -19.28 12.45
CA GLY A 64 8.06 -19.76 11.90
C GLY A 64 7.02 -18.66 11.62
N PRO A 65 5.88 -19.02 11.00
CA PRO A 65 4.81 -18.10 10.61
C PRO A 65 4.32 -17.17 11.72
N ALA A 66 4.21 -17.69 12.96
CA ALA A 66 3.75 -16.92 14.11
C ALA A 66 4.73 -15.82 14.51
N THR A 67 6.03 -16.13 14.49
CA THR A 67 7.11 -15.17 14.80
C THR A 67 7.18 -14.08 13.74
N ARG A 68 7.10 -14.46 12.45
CA ARG A 68 7.01 -13.50 11.34
C ARG A 68 5.81 -12.57 11.50
N LYS A 69 4.63 -13.12 11.81
CA LYS A 69 3.41 -12.31 12.01
C LYS A 69 3.61 -11.31 13.14
N LYS A 70 4.17 -11.73 14.29
CA LYS A 70 4.50 -10.83 15.40
C LYS A 70 5.42 -9.68 14.99
N LEU A 71 6.49 -9.99 14.25
CA LEU A 71 7.42 -8.97 13.74
C LEU A 71 6.73 -7.98 12.80
N VAL A 72 6.00 -8.46 11.80
CA VAL A 72 5.31 -7.58 10.84
C VAL A 72 4.20 -6.78 11.51
N THR A 73 3.51 -7.34 12.51
CA THR A 73 2.53 -6.58 13.30
C THR A 73 3.19 -5.47 14.12
N ALA A 74 4.34 -5.73 14.73
CA ALA A 74 5.04 -4.75 15.56
C ALA A 74 5.73 -3.65 14.73
N PHE A 75 6.31 -4.00 13.58
CA PHE A 75 7.16 -3.10 12.78
C PHE A 75 6.52 -2.70 11.43
N GLY A 76 5.27 -3.10 11.19
CA GLY A 76 4.46 -2.77 10.01
C GLY A 76 4.83 -3.52 8.73
N SER A 77 6.11 -3.77 8.48
CA SER A 77 6.60 -4.43 7.26
C SER A 77 7.95 -5.14 7.49
N VAL A 78 8.35 -6.00 6.55
CA VAL A 78 9.69 -6.62 6.54
C VAL A 78 10.80 -5.56 6.53
N ARG A 79 10.60 -4.44 5.81
CA ARG A 79 11.54 -3.32 5.82
C ARG A 79 11.62 -2.64 7.19
N GLY A 80 10.48 -2.52 7.88
CA GLY A 80 10.42 -2.06 9.27
C GLY A 80 11.22 -2.99 10.19
N VAL A 81 11.11 -4.31 10.01
CA VAL A 81 11.92 -5.28 10.77
C VAL A 81 13.42 -5.12 10.49
N LYS A 82 13.82 -4.91 9.23
CA LYS A 82 15.24 -4.71 8.85
C LYS A 82 15.84 -3.40 9.39
N THR A 83 15.01 -2.42 9.75
CA THR A 83 15.45 -1.11 10.27
C THR A 83 15.23 -0.96 11.77
N ALA A 84 14.55 -1.91 12.41
CA ALA A 84 14.33 -1.91 13.85
C ALA A 84 15.64 -2.11 14.62
N ALA A 85 15.77 -1.44 15.76
CA ALA A 85 16.93 -1.61 16.62
C ALA A 85 16.94 -3.03 17.24
N PRO A 86 18.12 -3.63 17.49
CA PRO A 86 18.21 -4.98 18.06
C PRO A 86 17.44 -5.14 19.38
N GLU A 87 17.40 -4.09 20.20
CA GLU A 87 16.70 -4.05 21.48
C GLU A 87 15.19 -4.11 21.29
N GLN A 88 14.67 -3.46 20.25
CA GLN A 88 13.25 -3.50 19.90
C GLN A 88 12.84 -4.89 19.40
N LEU A 89 13.69 -5.55 18.61
CA LEU A 89 13.47 -6.93 18.19
C LEU A 89 13.48 -7.88 19.41
N ALA A 90 14.39 -7.65 20.36
CA ALA A 90 14.48 -8.43 21.61
C ALA A 90 13.24 -8.26 22.49
N ALA A 91 12.67 -7.05 22.56
CA ALA A 91 11.43 -6.81 23.30
C ALA A 91 10.23 -7.62 22.74
N VAL A 92 10.20 -7.86 21.42
CA VAL A 92 9.09 -8.60 20.76
C VAL A 92 9.29 -10.12 20.78
N LEU A 93 10.54 -10.59 20.61
CA LEU A 93 10.84 -12.02 20.38
C LEU A 93 11.67 -12.69 21.48
N GLY A 94 12.25 -11.92 22.39
CA GLY A 94 13.31 -12.34 23.30
C GLY A 94 14.70 -12.32 22.65
N GLU A 95 15.71 -12.12 23.50
CA GLU A 95 17.14 -12.03 23.19
C GLU A 95 17.63 -13.02 22.11
N LYS A 96 17.35 -14.32 22.30
CA LYS A 96 17.88 -15.38 21.43
C LYS A 96 17.40 -15.24 19.98
N LYS A 97 16.10 -15.02 19.79
CA LYS A 97 15.49 -14.91 18.45
C LYS A 97 15.81 -13.58 17.80
N ALA A 98 15.89 -12.50 18.57
CA ALA A 98 16.27 -11.19 18.06
C ALA A 98 17.70 -11.16 17.51
N LYS A 99 18.65 -11.77 18.23
CA LYS A 99 20.04 -11.93 17.75
C LYS A 99 20.10 -12.70 16.45
N LEU A 100 19.37 -13.81 16.36
CA LEU A 100 19.29 -14.64 15.15
C LEU A 100 18.75 -13.84 13.95
N VAL A 101 17.64 -13.13 14.13
CA VAL A 101 17.03 -12.31 13.06
C VAL A 101 17.96 -11.17 12.63
N THR A 102 18.57 -10.47 13.59
CA THR A 102 19.48 -9.35 13.32
C THR A 102 20.71 -9.82 12.55
N ALA A 103 21.34 -10.91 13.00
CA ALA A 103 22.51 -11.47 12.35
C ALA A 103 22.21 -11.90 10.90
N TRP A 104 21.07 -12.56 10.69
CA TRP A 104 20.67 -13.01 9.35
C TRP A 104 20.40 -11.81 8.42
N LEU A 105 19.65 -10.80 8.87
CA LEU A 105 19.29 -9.64 8.04
C LEU A 105 20.45 -8.70 7.68
N HIS A 106 21.55 -8.73 8.45
CA HIS A 106 22.77 -7.96 8.18
C HIS A 106 23.80 -8.73 7.36
N ASN A 107 23.68 -10.06 7.29
CA ASN A 107 24.59 -10.93 6.56
C ASN A 107 23.99 -11.41 5.21
N SER A 108 22.91 -10.77 4.74
CA SER A 108 22.14 -11.10 3.52
C SER A 108 21.73 -9.87 2.72
#